data_AF-A0A850B311-F1
#
_entry.id   AF-A0A850B311-F1
#
_cell.length_a   1.000
_cell.length_b   1.000
_cell.length_c   1.000
_cell.angle_alpha   90.00
_cell.angle_beta   90.00
_cell.angle_gamma   90.00
#
_symmetry.space_group_name_H-M   'P 1'
#
loop_
_entity.id
_entity.type
_entity.pdbx_description
1 polymer ?
#
loop_
_entity_poly.entity_id
_entity_poly.type
_entity_poly.pdbx_seq_one_letter_code
_entity_poly.pdbx_strand_id
1 'polypeptide(L)'
;MDVLSMDHYPIMRADADGRDAYCTNLEVMRTEALRKGIPHWNFFNVMPFGPHSDPTEAQIRWQVYTSIAYGSRGVLYFCYWTPRGDEFPKGGAIITAEGEKTRHYEEARRVNGALKNLGPTIMRLTSVGVRRIAPDATIADALVGTPIRSLTPGDYLLGQFRHADGRKAVLINNYSITYGAWPTVEFGAPIDEVREVCPRTGKEIPVRDDSPDMPGLQLSLDAGAGRLFLIAD
;
A
#
# COMPACT_ATOMS: atom_id res chain seq x y z
N MET A 1 17.79 1.37 19.52
CA MET A 1 17.37 1.29 18.10
C MET A 1 16.08 2.04 18.01
N ASP A 2 16.04 3.07 17.18
CA ASP A 2 14.93 4.03 17.15
C ASP A 2 13.98 3.77 15.96
N VAL A 3 14.46 3.04 14.95
CA VAL A 3 13.74 2.66 13.74
C VAL A 3 14.25 1.29 13.26
N LEU A 4 13.37 0.43 12.75
CA LEU A 4 13.76 -0.71 11.91
C LEU A 4 13.66 -0.31 10.44
N SER A 5 14.65 -0.65 9.62
CA SER A 5 14.58 -0.41 8.18
C SER A 5 14.98 -1.67 7.45
N MET A 6 14.28 -1.98 6.36
CA MET A 6 14.68 -3.07 5.46
C MET A 6 14.85 -2.57 4.03
N ASP A 7 15.66 -3.32 3.31
CA ASP A 7 15.84 -3.24 1.89
C ASP A 7 15.59 -4.65 1.31
N HIS A 8 14.46 -4.84 0.64
CA HIS A 8 14.10 -6.07 -0.06
C HIS A 8 13.12 -5.73 -1.18
N TYR A 9 13.39 -6.20 -2.41
CA TYR A 9 12.59 -5.85 -3.59
C TYR A 9 11.96 -7.09 -4.22
N PRO A 10 10.65 -7.06 -4.54
CA PRO A 10 10.00 -8.19 -5.18
C PRO A 10 10.29 -8.20 -6.68
N ILE A 11 10.54 -9.38 -7.23
CA ILE A 11 10.42 -9.60 -8.67
C ILE A 11 8.93 -9.52 -9.05
N MET A 12 8.60 -8.72 -10.06
CA MET A 12 7.22 -8.53 -10.51
C MET A 12 7.17 -8.61 -12.04
N ARG A 13 7.23 -9.84 -12.57
CA ARG A 13 7.22 -10.13 -14.00
C ARG A 13 6.12 -11.15 -14.31
N ALA A 14 5.72 -11.23 -15.57
CA ALA A 14 4.71 -12.20 -16.01
C ALA A 14 5.12 -13.66 -15.75
N ASP A 15 6.42 -13.96 -15.74
CA ASP A 15 6.99 -15.29 -15.56
C ASP A 15 7.64 -15.53 -14.18
N ALA A 16 7.66 -14.52 -13.31
CA ALA A 16 8.25 -14.61 -11.98
C ALA A 16 7.63 -13.58 -11.02
N ASP A 17 7.19 -14.04 -9.84
CA ASP A 17 6.56 -13.21 -8.82
C ASP A 17 7.19 -13.49 -7.44
N GLY A 18 7.83 -12.46 -6.87
CA GLY A 18 8.48 -12.50 -5.56
C GLY A 18 7.70 -11.79 -4.45
N ARG A 19 6.45 -11.39 -4.71
CA ARG A 19 5.67 -10.57 -3.76
C ARG A 19 5.37 -11.28 -2.44
N ASP A 20 5.27 -12.61 -2.43
CA ASP A 20 5.03 -13.38 -1.21
C ASP A 20 6.23 -13.33 -0.24
N ALA A 21 7.46 -13.41 -0.77
CA ALA A 21 8.67 -13.23 0.03
C ALA A 21 8.79 -11.81 0.58
N TYR A 22 8.40 -10.81 -0.22
CA TYR A 22 8.33 -9.42 0.22
C TYR A 22 7.33 -9.21 1.36
N CYS A 23 6.12 -9.77 1.24
CA CYS A 23 5.11 -9.75 2.30
C CYS A 23 5.59 -10.47 3.58
N THR A 24 6.30 -11.59 3.43
CA THR A 24 6.86 -12.33 4.58
C THR A 24 7.89 -11.48 5.34
N ASN A 25 8.75 -10.75 4.63
CA ASN A 25 9.70 -9.82 5.26
C ASN A 25 8.97 -8.66 5.96
N LEU A 26 7.94 -8.10 5.34
CA LEU A 26 7.13 -7.05 5.97
C LEU A 26 6.42 -7.53 7.25
N GLU A 27 5.96 -8.77 7.32
CA GLU A 27 5.37 -9.31 8.55
C GLU A 27 6.41 -9.44 9.68
N VAL A 28 7.64 -9.81 9.36
CA VAL A 28 8.75 -9.81 10.33
C VAL A 28 9.04 -8.39 10.81
N MET A 29 9.13 -7.43 9.89
CA MET A 29 9.35 -6.01 10.23
C MET A 29 8.23 -5.47 11.12
N ARG A 30 6.97 -5.75 10.77
CA ARG A 30 5.79 -5.39 11.55
C ARG A 30 5.86 -5.98 12.97
N THR A 31 6.10 -7.28 13.07
CA THR A 31 6.12 -8.00 14.36
C THR A 31 7.20 -7.44 15.29
N GLU A 32 8.42 -7.29 14.80
CA GLU A 32 9.54 -6.79 15.61
C GLU A 32 9.42 -5.30 15.95
N ALA A 33 8.90 -4.49 15.03
CA ALA A 33 8.62 -3.07 15.26
C ALA A 33 7.58 -2.88 16.36
N LEU A 34 6.46 -3.62 16.30
CA LEU A 34 5.41 -3.60 17.32
C LEU A 34 5.93 -4.08 18.68
N ARG A 35 6.69 -5.18 18.70
CA ARG A 35 7.28 -5.74 19.93
C ARG A 35 8.19 -4.74 20.65
N LYS A 36 8.91 -3.91 19.89
CA LYS A 36 9.86 -2.92 20.41
C LYS A 36 9.25 -1.52 20.57
N GLY A 37 8.02 -1.28 20.09
CA GLY A 37 7.38 0.02 20.14
C GLY A 37 8.05 1.09 19.25
N ILE A 38 8.68 0.68 18.14
CA ILE A 38 9.39 1.57 17.21
C ILE A 38 8.76 1.50 15.82
N PRO A 39 8.87 2.55 14.97
CA PRO A 39 8.43 2.48 13.58
C PRO A 39 9.34 1.55 12.76
N HIS A 40 8.81 1.05 11.64
CA HIS A 40 9.64 0.52 10.58
C HIS A 40 9.49 1.29 9.28
N TRP A 41 10.57 1.35 8.50
CA TRP A 41 10.69 2.01 7.21
C TRP A 41 11.06 0.97 6.14
N ASN A 42 10.75 1.27 4.88
CA ASN A 42 11.06 0.38 3.77
C ASN A 42 11.59 1.13 2.56
N PHE A 43 12.46 0.47 1.80
CA PHE A 43 12.90 0.90 0.48
C PHE A 43 11.99 0.35 -0.62
N PHE A 44 11.74 1.15 -1.66
CA PHE A 44 10.95 0.77 -2.83
C PHE A 44 11.79 0.85 -4.10
N ASN A 45 11.78 -0.23 -4.88
CA ASN A 45 12.47 -0.26 -6.15
C ASN A 45 11.76 0.65 -7.16
N VAL A 46 12.52 1.55 -7.76
CA VAL A 46 12.13 2.51 -8.81
C VAL A 46 13.14 2.52 -9.96
N MET A 47 13.90 1.43 -10.16
CA MET A 47 14.77 1.26 -11.32
C MET A 47 15.04 -0.23 -11.66
N PRO A 48 15.43 -0.57 -12.89
CA PRO A 48 15.93 -1.92 -13.19
C PRO A 48 17.34 -2.12 -12.62
N PHE A 49 17.60 -3.29 -12.01
CA PHE A 49 18.93 -3.72 -11.62
C PHE A 49 18.96 -5.25 -11.45
N GLY A 50 20.08 -5.89 -11.80
CA GLY A 50 20.20 -7.35 -11.77
C GLY A 50 19.00 -8.05 -12.44
N PRO A 51 18.24 -8.91 -11.72
CA PRO A 51 17.06 -9.59 -12.25
C PRO A 51 15.78 -8.74 -12.27
N HIS A 52 15.78 -7.55 -11.66
CA HIS A 52 14.60 -6.68 -11.55
C HIS A 52 14.36 -5.92 -12.85
N SER A 53 13.12 -5.98 -13.33
CA SER A 53 12.64 -5.14 -14.43
C SER A 53 12.49 -3.68 -13.99
N ASP A 54 12.47 -2.80 -14.98
CA ASP A 54 12.15 -1.39 -14.78
C ASP A 54 10.67 -1.28 -14.37
N PRO A 55 10.36 -0.84 -13.13
CA PRO A 55 9.01 -0.99 -12.59
C PRO A 55 8.01 -0.02 -13.22
N THR A 56 6.75 -0.43 -13.29
CA THR A 56 5.64 0.48 -13.64
C THR A 56 5.21 1.30 -12.42
N GLU A 57 4.52 2.42 -12.63
CA GLU A 57 3.92 3.18 -11.51
C GLU A 57 2.99 2.31 -10.64
N ALA A 58 2.26 1.36 -11.24
CA ALA A 58 1.40 0.44 -10.49
C ALA A 58 2.20 -0.48 -9.56
N GLN A 59 3.37 -0.97 -10.01
CA GLN A 59 4.28 -1.76 -9.18
C GLN A 59 4.94 -0.92 -8.07
N ILE A 60 5.23 0.35 -8.32
CA ILE A 60 5.71 1.29 -7.31
C ILE A 60 4.63 1.53 -6.25
N ARG A 61 3.38 1.81 -6.68
CA ARG A 61 2.24 1.94 -5.77
C ARG A 61 2.02 0.69 -4.94
N TRP A 62 2.11 -0.49 -5.56
CA TRP A 62 1.92 -1.76 -4.85
C TRP A 62 2.94 -1.93 -3.72
N GLN A 63 4.23 -1.68 -3.95
CA GLN A 63 5.26 -1.75 -2.91
C GLN A 63 4.96 -0.81 -1.73
N VAL A 64 4.54 0.43 -2.05
CA VAL A 64 4.21 1.47 -1.08
C VAL A 64 2.98 1.10 -0.25
N TYR A 65 1.84 0.84 -0.89
CA TYR A 65 0.58 0.58 -0.18
C TYR A 65 0.59 -0.76 0.55
N THR A 66 1.27 -1.77 -0.01
CA THR A 66 1.53 -3.04 0.72
C THR A 66 2.32 -2.75 1.99
N SER A 67 3.41 -1.98 1.91
CA SER A 67 4.20 -1.63 3.10
C SER A 67 3.39 -0.85 4.14
N ILE A 68 2.52 0.08 3.72
CA ILE A 68 1.62 0.79 4.63
C ILE A 68 0.62 -0.17 5.27
N ALA A 69 0.09 -1.16 4.53
CA ALA A 69 -0.81 -2.17 5.07
C ALA A 69 -0.17 -2.96 6.23
N TYR A 70 1.13 -3.24 6.13
CA TYR A 70 1.94 -3.84 7.20
C TYR A 70 2.38 -2.85 8.30
N GLY A 71 2.04 -1.56 8.18
CA GLY A 71 2.28 -0.55 9.20
C GLY A 71 3.58 0.25 9.01
N SER A 72 4.18 0.23 7.82
CA SER A 72 5.36 1.04 7.53
C SER A 72 5.05 2.53 7.68
N ARG A 73 5.98 3.25 8.29
CA ARG A 73 5.90 4.69 8.55
C ARG A 73 6.99 5.50 7.84
N GLY A 74 7.79 4.84 7.00
CA GLY A 74 8.84 5.51 6.23
C GLY A 74 8.93 4.95 4.82
N VAL A 75 9.16 5.87 3.89
CA VAL A 75 9.29 5.61 2.46
C VAL A 75 10.66 6.07 2.01
N LEU A 76 11.43 5.12 1.49
CA LEU A 76 12.75 5.33 0.93
C LEU A 76 12.73 4.80 -0.50
N TYR A 77 13.39 5.48 -1.43
CA TYR A 77 13.44 5.05 -2.82
C TYR A 77 14.80 4.45 -3.13
N PHE A 78 14.79 3.29 -3.79
CA PHE A 78 15.94 2.71 -4.47
C PHE A 78 15.72 2.77 -6.00
N CYS A 79 16.22 3.80 -6.67
CA CYS A 79 16.92 4.93 -6.04
C CYS A 79 16.47 6.31 -6.48
N TYR A 80 16.85 7.30 -5.68
CA TYR A 80 16.60 8.70 -6.01
C TYR A 80 17.48 9.16 -7.18
N TRP A 81 18.77 8.82 -7.17
CA TRP A 81 19.75 9.22 -8.19
C TRP A 81 20.44 7.99 -8.76
N THR A 82 20.44 7.83 -10.08
CA THR A 82 21.02 6.66 -10.75
C THR A 82 22.52 6.53 -10.41
N PRO A 83 22.96 5.41 -9.83
CA PRO A 83 24.38 5.15 -9.62
C PRO A 83 25.06 4.88 -10.96
N ARG A 84 26.33 5.26 -11.09
CA ARG A 84 27.17 4.84 -12.23
C ARG A 84 27.79 3.48 -11.93
N GLY A 85 28.00 2.67 -12.98
CA GLY A 85 28.73 1.41 -12.90
C GLY A 85 28.04 0.26 -13.62
N ASP A 86 28.78 -0.83 -13.82
CA ASP A 86 28.34 -2.00 -14.60
C ASP A 86 27.21 -2.79 -13.94
N GLU A 87 26.99 -2.60 -12.63
CA GLU A 87 25.87 -3.18 -11.88
C GLU A 87 24.51 -2.55 -12.24
N PHE A 88 24.53 -1.30 -12.72
CA PHE A 88 23.34 -0.54 -13.11
C PHE A 88 23.37 -0.17 -14.60
N PRO A 89 23.53 -1.15 -15.52
CA PRO A 89 23.75 -0.86 -16.93
C PRO A 89 22.46 -0.51 -17.68
N LYS A 90 21.30 -0.57 -17.01
CA LYS A 90 19.96 -0.45 -17.60
C LYS A 90 19.20 0.69 -16.94
N GLY A 91 18.48 1.47 -17.73
CA GLY A 91 17.48 2.43 -17.27
C GLY A 91 18.03 3.55 -16.38
N GLY A 92 17.13 4.23 -15.68
CA GLY A 92 17.46 5.28 -14.73
C GLY A 92 16.49 5.27 -13.56
N ALA A 93 16.95 5.77 -12.42
CA ALA A 93 16.19 5.93 -11.20
C ALA A 93 15.26 7.15 -11.30
N ILE A 94 14.90 7.79 -10.18
CA ILE A 94 14.08 9.03 -10.22
C ILE A 94 14.80 10.15 -10.99
N ILE A 95 16.11 10.31 -10.75
CA ILE A 95 17.02 11.24 -11.43
C ILE A 95 18.13 10.43 -12.10
N THR A 96 18.51 10.78 -13.33
CA THR A 96 19.62 10.14 -14.06
C THR A 96 20.97 10.43 -13.42
N ALA A 97 22.03 9.73 -13.84
CA ALA A 97 23.38 9.96 -13.35
C ALA A 97 23.90 11.38 -13.71
N GLU A 98 23.31 12.00 -14.71
CA GLU A 98 23.60 13.35 -15.22
C GLU A 98 22.75 14.44 -14.53
N GLY A 99 21.78 14.08 -13.68
CA GLY A 99 20.93 15.03 -12.96
C GLY A 99 19.61 15.37 -13.65
N GLU A 100 19.25 14.65 -14.71
CA GLU A 100 18.00 14.85 -15.44
C GLU A 100 16.86 14.03 -14.85
N LYS A 101 15.62 14.52 -14.95
CA LYS A 101 14.44 13.78 -14.48
C LYS A 101 14.13 12.62 -15.43
N THR A 102 13.83 11.44 -14.89
CA THR A 102 13.23 10.34 -15.66
C THR A 102 11.70 10.38 -15.56
N ARG A 103 11.02 9.44 -16.22
CA ARG A 103 9.57 9.24 -16.03
C ARG A 103 9.20 8.95 -14.58
N HIS A 104 10.09 8.28 -13.82
CA HIS A 104 9.86 7.96 -12.42
C HIS A 104 9.79 9.20 -11.54
N TYR A 105 10.32 10.36 -11.97
CA TYR A 105 10.14 11.60 -11.24
C TYR A 105 8.67 11.98 -11.08
N GLU A 106 7.88 11.93 -12.16
CA GLU A 106 6.46 12.29 -12.10
C GLU A 106 5.64 11.19 -11.40
N GLU A 107 6.03 9.92 -11.54
CA GLU A 107 5.43 8.79 -10.80
C GLU A 107 5.67 8.94 -9.29
N ALA A 108 6.91 9.14 -8.86
CA ALA A 108 7.26 9.39 -7.47
C ALA A 108 6.59 10.66 -6.95
N ARG A 109 6.48 11.72 -7.74
CA ARG A 109 5.76 12.95 -7.36
C ARG A 109 4.28 12.67 -7.08
N ARG A 110 3.59 11.91 -7.92
CA ARG A 110 2.18 11.54 -7.70
C ARG A 110 2.02 10.68 -6.45
N VAL A 111 2.84 9.64 -6.30
CA VAL A 111 2.83 8.75 -5.13
C VAL A 111 3.12 9.53 -3.85
N ASN A 112 4.20 10.31 -3.81
CA ASN A 112 4.56 11.14 -2.66
C ASN A 112 3.52 12.22 -2.35
N GLY A 113 2.84 12.76 -3.37
CA GLY A 113 1.74 13.69 -3.18
C GLY A 113 0.60 13.07 -2.36
N ALA A 114 0.21 11.83 -2.69
CA ALA A 114 -0.76 11.08 -1.91
C ALA A 114 -0.26 10.77 -0.49
N LEU A 115 0.97 10.27 -0.36
CA LEU A 115 1.56 9.91 0.92
C LEU A 115 1.73 11.09 1.88
N LYS A 116 2.11 12.26 1.37
CA LYS A 116 2.21 13.48 2.17
C LYS A 116 0.89 13.82 2.85
N ASN A 117 -0.22 13.61 2.15
CA ASN A 117 -1.55 13.89 2.65
C ASN A 117 -2.08 12.80 3.59
N LEU A 118 -1.77 11.52 3.32
CA LEU A 118 -2.15 10.41 4.19
C LEU A 118 -1.29 10.31 5.46
N GLY A 119 -0.05 10.80 5.38
CA GLY A 119 0.99 10.68 6.41
C GLY A 119 0.54 11.06 7.83
N PRO A 120 -0.09 12.23 8.06
CA PRO A 120 -0.56 12.62 9.38
C PRO A 120 -1.48 11.58 10.04
N THR A 121 -2.37 10.94 9.26
CA THR A 121 -3.23 9.88 9.77
C THR A 121 -2.47 8.57 9.95
N ILE A 122 -1.65 8.16 8.96
CA ILE A 122 -0.84 6.93 9.03
C ILE A 122 0.07 6.93 10.29
N MET A 123 0.66 8.07 10.65
CA MET A 123 1.51 8.17 11.86
C MET A 123 0.76 7.88 13.16
N ARG A 124 -0.57 8.00 13.16
CA ARG A 124 -1.45 7.73 14.30
C ARG A 124 -2.05 6.32 14.28
N LEU A 125 -1.72 5.51 13.27
CA LEU A 125 -2.21 4.14 13.14
C LEU A 125 -1.23 3.14 13.76
N THR A 126 -1.74 2.25 14.58
CA THR A 126 -1.02 1.06 15.07
C THR A 126 -1.58 -0.15 14.36
N SER A 127 -0.75 -0.89 13.62
CA SER A 127 -1.20 -2.10 12.91
C SER A 127 -1.61 -3.18 13.91
N VAL A 128 -2.81 -3.73 13.73
CA VAL A 128 -3.36 -4.82 14.57
C VAL A 128 -3.52 -6.12 13.79
N GLY A 129 -3.49 -6.07 12.46
CA GLY A 129 -3.49 -7.27 11.62
C GLY A 129 -3.29 -6.93 10.16
N VAL A 130 -2.86 -7.92 9.38
CA VAL A 130 -2.77 -7.85 7.93
C VAL A 130 -3.39 -9.11 7.37
N ARG A 131 -4.19 -8.99 6.30
CA ARG A 131 -4.79 -10.17 5.68
C ARG A 131 -4.91 -10.04 4.18
N ARG A 132 -4.42 -11.05 3.46
CA ARG A 132 -4.61 -11.18 2.02
C ARG A 132 -5.93 -11.89 1.73
N ILE A 133 -6.70 -11.33 0.82
CA ILE A 133 -7.84 -11.98 0.16
C ILE A 133 -7.32 -12.32 -1.23
N ALA A 134 -6.84 -13.56 -1.39
CA ALA A 134 -6.41 -14.06 -2.69
C ALA A 134 -7.63 -14.34 -3.58
N PRO A 135 -7.47 -14.36 -4.92
CA PRO A 135 -8.58 -14.60 -5.86
C PRO A 135 -9.39 -15.88 -5.60
N ASP A 136 -8.75 -16.90 -5.05
CA ASP A 136 -9.30 -18.22 -4.76
C ASP A 136 -9.69 -18.41 -3.28
N ALA A 137 -9.57 -17.36 -2.45
CA ALA A 137 -9.84 -17.45 -1.02
C ALA A 137 -11.34 -17.49 -0.69
N THR A 138 -11.69 -18.24 0.37
CA THR A 138 -12.98 -18.12 1.03
C THR A 138 -13.06 -16.78 1.77
N ILE A 139 -13.70 -15.79 1.16
CA ILE A 139 -13.73 -14.40 1.67
C ILE A 139 -14.28 -14.32 3.09
N ALA A 140 -15.34 -15.08 3.42
CA ALA A 140 -15.96 -15.05 4.75
C ALA A 140 -14.95 -15.32 5.87
N ASP A 141 -14.11 -16.35 5.72
CA ASP A 141 -13.06 -16.68 6.69
C ASP A 141 -11.98 -15.60 6.75
N ALA A 142 -11.69 -14.97 5.61
CA ALA A 142 -10.78 -13.85 5.54
C ALA A 142 -11.32 -12.62 6.27
N LEU A 143 -12.62 -12.36 6.27
CA LEU A 143 -13.16 -11.14 6.88
C LEU A 143 -13.36 -11.24 8.40
N VAL A 144 -13.27 -12.44 8.99
CA VAL A 144 -13.43 -12.63 10.44
C VAL A 144 -12.48 -11.74 11.23
N GLY A 145 -13.05 -10.91 12.12
CA GLY A 145 -12.33 -9.98 12.98
C GLY A 145 -11.87 -8.69 12.31
N THR A 146 -12.12 -8.53 11.01
CA THR A 146 -11.80 -7.30 10.28
C THR A 146 -12.94 -6.28 10.40
N PRO A 147 -12.69 -4.98 10.17
CA PRO A 147 -13.75 -3.96 10.09
C PRO A 147 -14.60 -4.01 8.81
N ILE A 148 -14.42 -5.02 7.95
CA ILE A 148 -15.18 -5.24 6.72
C ILE A 148 -16.13 -6.41 6.93
N ARG A 149 -17.42 -6.19 6.72
CA ARG A 149 -18.46 -7.22 6.84
C ARG A 149 -18.55 -8.10 5.61
N SER A 150 -18.53 -7.49 4.42
CA SER A 150 -18.53 -8.22 3.16
C SER A 150 -17.70 -7.51 2.09
N LEU A 151 -17.15 -8.30 1.18
CA LEU A 151 -16.33 -7.86 0.05
C LEU A 151 -16.57 -8.82 -1.11
N THR A 152 -16.73 -8.31 -2.33
CA THR A 152 -16.77 -9.18 -3.53
C THR A 152 -15.42 -9.85 -3.79
N PRO A 153 -15.39 -10.98 -4.53
CA PRO A 153 -14.14 -11.63 -4.94
C PRO A 153 -13.17 -10.71 -5.67
N GLY A 154 -11.88 -10.90 -5.42
CA GLY A 154 -10.79 -10.14 -6.03
C GLY A 154 -9.45 -10.46 -5.36
N ASP A 155 -8.43 -9.65 -5.63
CA ASP A 155 -7.08 -9.78 -5.05
C ASP A 155 -6.76 -8.54 -4.22
N TYR A 156 -6.88 -8.67 -2.89
CA TYR A 156 -6.77 -7.54 -1.97
C TYR A 156 -5.84 -7.84 -0.79
N LEU A 157 -5.26 -6.79 -0.25
CA LEU A 157 -4.56 -6.83 1.03
C LEU A 157 -5.22 -5.83 1.98
N LEU A 158 -5.68 -6.34 3.12
CA LEU A 158 -6.30 -5.55 4.18
C LEU A 158 -5.28 -5.27 5.28
N GLY A 159 -4.84 -4.02 5.39
CA GLY A 159 -4.14 -3.53 6.57
C GLY A 159 -5.17 -3.10 7.62
N GLN A 160 -5.13 -3.67 8.81
CA GLN A 160 -6.05 -3.36 9.91
C GLN A 160 -5.30 -2.60 10.99
N PHE A 161 -5.90 -1.52 11.48
CA PHE A 161 -5.25 -0.63 12.43
C PHE A 161 -6.19 -0.17 13.53
N ARG A 162 -5.57 0.23 14.64
CA ARG A 162 -6.20 1.07 15.66
C ARG A 162 -5.63 2.48 15.52
N HIS A 163 -6.52 3.45 15.37
CA HIS A 163 -6.12 4.85 15.36
C HIS A 163 -5.95 5.37 16.78
N ALA A 164 -5.07 6.37 16.97
CA ALA A 164 -4.73 6.92 18.28
C ALA A 164 -5.92 7.58 19.02
N ASP A 165 -7.01 7.91 18.34
CA ASP A 165 -8.24 8.41 18.96
C ASP A 165 -9.27 7.31 19.32
N GLY A 166 -8.88 6.03 19.19
CA GLY A 166 -9.72 4.88 19.54
C GLY A 166 -10.38 4.19 18.36
N ARG A 167 -10.61 4.90 17.24
CA ARG A 167 -11.29 4.35 16.06
C ARG A 167 -10.56 3.15 15.47
N LYS A 168 -11.32 2.23 14.87
CA LYS A 168 -10.79 1.22 13.95
C LYS A 168 -10.41 1.87 12.63
N ALA A 169 -9.44 1.31 11.93
CA ALA A 169 -9.11 1.74 10.58
C ALA A 169 -8.74 0.55 9.70
N VAL A 170 -9.03 0.66 8.42
CA VAL A 170 -8.69 -0.36 7.42
C VAL A 170 -8.15 0.30 6.15
N LEU A 171 -7.01 -0.18 5.68
CA LEU A 171 -6.49 0.10 4.35
C LEU A 171 -6.87 -1.07 3.45
N ILE A 172 -7.65 -0.80 2.40
CA ILE A 172 -7.95 -1.78 1.35
C ILE A 172 -6.98 -1.50 0.20
N ASN A 173 -5.99 -2.37 0.01
CA ASN A 173 -5.01 -2.29 -1.08
C ASN A 173 -5.38 -3.28 -2.19
N ASN A 174 -5.43 -2.81 -3.43
CA ASN A 174 -5.53 -3.66 -4.62
C ASN A 174 -4.19 -4.37 -4.83
N TYR A 175 -4.18 -5.68 -4.64
CA TYR A 175 -2.98 -6.49 -4.74
C TYR A 175 -2.57 -6.71 -6.21
N SER A 176 -3.47 -6.49 -7.18
CA SER A 176 -3.14 -6.54 -8.60
C SER A 176 -2.26 -5.35 -9.00
N ILE A 177 -1.15 -5.65 -9.69
CA ILE A 177 -0.27 -4.65 -10.32
C ILE A 177 -0.64 -4.36 -11.78
N THR A 178 -1.64 -5.07 -12.31
CA THR A 178 -2.00 -5.04 -13.73
C THR A 178 -3.36 -4.37 -13.96
N TYR A 179 -4.34 -4.65 -13.09
CA TYR A 179 -5.72 -4.24 -13.29
C TYR A 179 -6.23 -3.42 -12.11
N GLY A 180 -7.05 -2.42 -12.40
CA GLY A 180 -7.89 -1.79 -11.38
C GLY A 180 -8.94 -2.77 -10.86
N ALA A 181 -9.45 -2.52 -9.66
CA ALA A 181 -10.48 -3.33 -9.02
C ALA A 181 -11.65 -2.45 -8.56
N TRP A 182 -12.84 -3.05 -8.54
CA TRP A 182 -14.10 -2.41 -8.14
C TRP A 182 -14.85 -3.29 -7.13
N PRO A 183 -14.33 -3.48 -5.91
CA PRO A 183 -15.06 -4.25 -4.92
C PRO A 183 -16.37 -3.56 -4.50
N THR A 184 -17.45 -4.33 -4.41
CA THR A 184 -18.60 -3.97 -3.57
C THR A 184 -18.21 -4.24 -2.12
N VAL A 185 -18.32 -3.23 -1.25
CA VAL A 185 -17.86 -3.31 0.14
C VAL A 185 -18.98 -3.02 1.10
N GLU A 186 -19.10 -3.83 2.15
CA GLU A 186 -19.91 -3.50 3.32
C GLU A 186 -18.99 -3.39 4.54
N PHE A 187 -19.03 -2.26 5.22
CA PHE A 187 -18.28 -2.05 6.46
C PHE A 187 -19.01 -2.69 7.65
N GLY A 188 -18.26 -2.98 8.72
CA GLY A 188 -18.83 -3.48 9.98
C GLY A 188 -19.71 -2.47 10.72
N ALA A 189 -19.66 -1.19 10.34
CA ALA A 189 -20.40 -0.07 10.91
C ALA A 189 -21.32 0.60 9.86
N PRO A 190 -22.35 1.37 10.29
CA PRO A 190 -23.13 2.23 9.40
C PRO A 190 -22.25 3.15 8.54
N ILE A 191 -22.61 3.37 7.28
CA ILE A 191 -21.75 4.09 6.32
C ILE A 191 -21.50 5.55 6.69
N ASP A 192 -22.42 6.18 7.41
CA ASP A 192 -22.30 7.54 7.96
C ASP A 192 -21.29 7.64 9.11
N GLU A 193 -20.93 6.50 9.72
CA GLU A 193 -19.88 6.37 10.73
C GLU A 193 -18.51 5.98 10.13
N VAL A 194 -18.43 5.81 8.81
CA VAL A 194 -17.19 5.54 8.08
C VAL A 194 -16.70 6.80 7.37
N ARG A 195 -15.40 7.07 7.49
CA ARG A 195 -14.73 8.19 6.81
C ARG A 195 -13.57 7.67 5.97
N GLU A 196 -13.43 8.18 4.76
CA GLU A 196 -12.22 7.97 3.97
C GLU A 196 -11.21 9.09 4.26
N VAL A 197 -9.92 8.75 4.37
CA VAL A 197 -8.84 9.73 4.40
C VAL A 197 -8.47 10.08 2.96
N CYS A 198 -8.85 11.26 2.51
CA CYS A 198 -8.68 11.67 1.12
C CYS A 198 -7.18 11.81 0.76
N PRO A 199 -6.63 11.02 -0.19
CA PRO A 199 -5.21 11.11 -0.55
C PRO A 199 -4.84 12.44 -1.24
N ARG A 200 -5.82 13.22 -1.71
CA ARG A 200 -5.58 14.53 -2.33
C ARG A 200 -5.52 15.69 -1.35
N THR A 201 -6.10 15.54 -0.16
CA THR A 201 -6.28 16.66 0.79
C THR A 201 -5.88 16.34 2.23
N GLY A 202 -5.76 15.06 2.58
CA GLY A 202 -5.51 14.57 3.94
C GLY A 202 -6.72 14.67 4.87
N LYS A 203 -7.86 15.20 4.38
CA LYS A 203 -9.08 15.36 5.17
C LYS A 203 -9.86 14.05 5.24
N GLU A 204 -10.54 13.86 6.37
CA GLU A 204 -11.57 12.84 6.52
C GLU A 204 -12.85 13.26 5.79
N ILE A 205 -13.25 12.52 4.77
CA ILE A 205 -14.43 12.79 3.93
C ILE A 205 -15.46 11.66 4.08
N PRO A 206 -16.76 11.90 3.80
CA PRO A 206 -17.72 10.81 3.67
C PRO A 206 -17.22 9.80 2.63
N VAL A 207 -17.51 8.51 2.86
CA VAL A 207 -17.19 7.50 1.86
C VAL A 207 -17.98 7.78 0.59
N ARG A 208 -17.27 7.84 -0.53
CA ARG A 208 -17.87 8.02 -1.84
C ARG A 208 -18.12 6.66 -2.49
N ASP A 209 -19.34 6.46 -2.96
CA ASP A 209 -19.66 5.43 -3.93
C ASP A 209 -19.17 5.86 -5.32
N ASP A 210 -18.22 5.10 -5.88
CA ASP A 210 -17.63 5.42 -7.17
C ASP A 210 -18.49 4.93 -8.35
N SER A 211 -19.53 4.13 -8.09
CA SER A 211 -20.48 3.67 -9.10
C SER A 211 -21.89 3.44 -8.49
N PRO A 212 -22.61 4.53 -8.15
CA PRO A 212 -23.88 4.47 -7.40
C PRO A 212 -25.04 3.78 -8.13
N ASP A 213 -24.93 3.54 -9.43
CA ASP A 213 -25.93 2.81 -10.21
C ASP A 213 -25.78 1.27 -10.06
N MET A 214 -24.70 0.80 -9.42
CA MET A 214 -24.51 -0.61 -9.09
C MET A 214 -25.01 -0.90 -7.66
N PRO A 215 -25.60 -2.09 -7.41
CA PRO A 215 -26.02 -2.45 -6.06
C PRO A 215 -24.86 -2.50 -5.06
N GLY A 216 -25.03 -1.80 -3.94
CA GLY A 216 -24.04 -1.75 -2.84
C GLY A 216 -22.91 -0.77 -3.12
N LEU A 217 -22.17 -0.39 -2.07
CA LEU A 217 -21.12 0.60 -2.14
C LEU A 217 -19.95 0.12 -3.02
N GLN A 218 -19.71 0.81 -4.13
CA GLN A 218 -18.59 0.52 -5.02
C GLN A 218 -17.37 1.36 -4.67
N LEU A 219 -16.22 0.70 -4.48
CA LEU A 219 -14.94 1.39 -4.31
C LEU A 219 -14.05 1.13 -5.52
N SER A 220 -13.62 2.18 -6.21
CA SER A 220 -12.59 2.06 -7.25
C SER A 220 -11.20 2.02 -6.62
N LEU A 221 -10.37 1.06 -7.06
CA LEU A 221 -8.98 0.91 -6.64
C LEU A 221 -8.08 0.73 -7.88
N ASP A 222 -7.24 1.73 -8.18
CA ASP A 222 -6.22 1.61 -9.22
C ASP A 222 -5.26 0.44 -8.93
N ALA A 223 -4.62 -0.09 -9.97
CA ALA A 223 -3.61 -1.14 -9.83
C ALA A 223 -2.50 -0.72 -8.84
N GLY A 224 -2.27 -1.58 -7.84
CA GLY A 224 -1.33 -1.39 -6.73
C GLY A 224 -1.71 -0.32 -5.71
N ALA A 225 -2.80 0.41 -5.90
CA ALA A 225 -3.19 1.50 -5.00
C ALA A 225 -3.99 1.00 -3.79
N GLY A 226 -4.24 1.87 -2.82
CA GLY A 226 -5.12 1.56 -1.69
C GLY A 226 -5.89 2.77 -1.18
N ARG A 227 -6.98 2.50 -0.46
CA ARG A 227 -7.82 3.51 0.19
C ARG A 227 -7.94 3.24 1.68
N LEU A 228 -7.76 4.29 2.49
CA LEU A 228 -7.72 4.23 3.94
C LEU A 228 -9.04 4.75 4.54
N PHE A 229 -9.65 3.93 5.38
CA PHE A 229 -10.92 4.24 6.04
C PHE A 229 -10.76 4.24 7.55
N LEU A 230 -11.37 5.22 8.21
CA LEU A 230 -11.54 5.30 9.67
C LEU A 230 -12.99 4.98 10.00
N ILE A 231 -13.20 4.16 11.01
CA ILE A 231 -14.49 3.54 11.33
C ILE A 231 -14.76 3.79 12.82
N ALA A 232 -15.90 4.41 13.14
CA ALA A 232 -16.34 4.57 14.52
C ALA A 232 -16.54 3.20 15.19
N ASP A 233 -16.41 3.17 16.52
CA ASP A 233 -16.66 1.96 17.30
C ASP A 233 -18.16 1.74 17.55
#